data_AF-A0A9D4ZII3-F1
#
_entry.id   AF-A0A9D4ZII3-F1
#
_cell.length_a   1.000
_cell.length_b   1.000
_cell.length_c   1.000
_cell.angle_alpha   90.00
_cell.angle_beta   90.00
_cell.angle_gamma   90.00
#
_symmetry.space_group_name_H-M   'P 1'
#
loop_
_entity.id
_entity.type
_entity.pdbx_description
1 polymer ?
#
loop_
_entity_poly.entity_id
_entity_poly.type
_entity_poly.pdbx_seq_one_letter_code
_entity_poly.pdbx_strand_id
1 'polypeptide(L)'
;MLDDPKEARENIEEQRCSRIDPSIGSYNCLARQEISEKSKDSEGGPWKFCGLLPLFDPPRHDSAETISKVLNLGVNVKMITCDQLAIAKETGRRLGMGTTNMYPSSSLLGQNKEEAIASVPIDELIERADGFAAVFPEHKYEIVKRLQENKNICGMTGDGVNDAPALKKADIGIAVADATDAARSASDIVLTEPGLSVIISAVLTSRAIFQRMKNYTIYAVSITIRIVLGFLLLALIWKYDFSPLMVLIIAVLNDGTILTIAKDRVKPSPLPDWNLREIFMTGSLSCETDWGDDRHLTSAVYPSEMRPKLLAATSSLCFCSAGSEGWHRAYVSTQWLAFLIACSVRSKAC
;
A
#
# COMPACT_ATOMS: atom_id res chain seq x y z
N MET A 1 14.85 -44.48 -24.85
CA MET A 1 13.46 -44.86 -24.56
C MET A 1 13.07 -44.04 -23.36
N LEU A 2 12.01 -43.25 -23.45
CA LEU A 2 11.59 -42.36 -22.38
C LEU A 2 10.35 -43.01 -21.77
N ASP A 3 10.52 -43.61 -20.59
CA ASP A 3 9.50 -44.42 -19.92
C ASP A 3 8.54 -43.54 -19.09
N ASP A 4 8.90 -42.29 -18.79
CA ASP A 4 8.06 -41.32 -18.08
C ASP A 4 7.88 -40.01 -18.90
N PRO A 5 6.64 -39.49 -19.08
CA PRO A 5 6.41 -38.16 -19.67
C PRO A 5 7.14 -37.00 -18.94
N LYS A 6 7.45 -37.11 -17.65
CA LYS A 6 8.27 -36.12 -16.93
C LYS A 6 9.75 -36.19 -17.31
N GLU A 7 10.31 -37.39 -17.37
CA GLU A 7 11.70 -37.64 -17.76
C GLU A 7 11.95 -37.32 -19.25
N ALA A 8 10.92 -37.50 -20.09
CA ALA A 8 10.90 -37.04 -21.47
C ALA A 8 10.93 -35.51 -21.56
N ARG A 9 10.17 -34.82 -20.71
CA ARG A 9 10.12 -33.36 -20.67
C ARG A 9 11.45 -32.78 -20.22
N GLU A 10 12.05 -33.29 -19.14
CA GLU A 10 13.36 -32.84 -18.65
C GLU A 10 14.48 -33.07 -19.68
N ASN A 11 14.57 -34.26 -20.28
CA ASN A 11 15.60 -34.54 -21.30
C ASN A 11 15.45 -33.69 -22.57
N ILE A 12 14.22 -33.34 -22.97
CA ILE A 12 13.97 -32.47 -24.14
C ILE A 12 14.24 -31.00 -23.80
N GLU A 13 13.92 -30.55 -22.58
CA GLU A 13 14.21 -29.20 -22.08
C GLU A 13 15.72 -28.96 -21.92
N GLU A 14 16.49 -29.95 -21.42
CA GLU A 14 17.95 -29.86 -21.27
C GLU A 14 18.71 -29.94 -22.60
N GLN A 15 18.33 -30.83 -23.53
CA GLN A 15 19.14 -31.09 -24.74
C GLN A 15 18.98 -30.06 -25.87
N ARG A 16 18.01 -29.13 -25.83
CA ARG A 16 17.75 -28.20 -26.95
C ARG A 16 17.67 -26.70 -26.63
N CYS A 17 17.81 -26.30 -25.36
CA CYS A 17 17.90 -24.87 -24.99
C CYS A 17 19.06 -24.12 -25.65
N SER A 18 20.06 -24.80 -26.21
CA SER A 18 21.21 -24.15 -26.88
C SER A 18 20.96 -23.73 -28.34
N ARG A 19 19.84 -24.13 -28.97
CA ARG A 19 19.57 -23.88 -30.40
C ARG A 19 18.27 -23.10 -30.70
N ILE A 20 17.51 -22.73 -29.67
CA ILE A 20 16.23 -22.04 -29.81
C ILE A 20 16.47 -20.55 -29.51
N ASP A 21 15.97 -19.68 -30.38
CA ASP A 21 16.06 -18.23 -30.20
C ASP A 21 15.36 -17.83 -28.88
N PRO A 22 16.04 -17.18 -27.92
CA PRO A 22 15.44 -16.72 -26.68
C PRO A 22 14.32 -15.68 -26.86
N SER A 23 14.11 -15.15 -28.07
CA SER A 23 12.95 -14.31 -28.42
C SER A 23 11.63 -15.08 -28.51
N ILE A 24 11.71 -16.42 -28.59
CA ILE A 24 10.57 -17.33 -28.58
C ILE A 24 10.17 -17.53 -27.11
N GLY A 25 8.90 -17.24 -26.77
CA GLY A 25 8.36 -17.34 -25.41
C GLY A 25 8.30 -18.77 -24.85
N SER A 26 7.37 -19.05 -23.94
CA SER A 26 7.19 -20.39 -23.36
C SER A 26 6.88 -21.42 -24.46
N TYR A 27 7.54 -22.57 -24.44
CA TYR A 27 7.38 -23.62 -25.45
C TYR A 27 6.64 -24.82 -24.86
N ASN A 28 5.64 -25.33 -25.59
CA ASN A 28 4.96 -26.57 -25.23
C ASN A 28 5.51 -27.73 -26.06
N CYS A 29 5.90 -28.81 -25.39
CA CYS A 29 6.29 -30.07 -26.03
C CYS A 29 5.03 -30.89 -26.35
N LEU A 30 4.90 -31.34 -27.60
CA LEU A 30 3.83 -32.23 -28.04
C LEU A 30 4.38 -33.64 -28.18
N ALA A 31 3.75 -34.57 -27.47
CA ALA A 31 4.01 -36.00 -27.58
C ALA A 31 2.70 -36.76 -27.88
N ARG A 32 2.81 -37.83 -28.64
CA ARG A 32 1.69 -38.71 -29.00
C ARG A 32 1.99 -40.13 -28.57
N GLN A 33 0.99 -40.80 -28.04
CA GLN A 33 1.00 -42.21 -27.70
C GLN A 33 -0.12 -42.92 -28.46
N GLU A 34 0.11 -44.15 -28.88
CA GLU A 34 -0.93 -45.02 -29.44
C GLU A 34 -1.25 -46.12 -28.43
N ILE A 35 -2.53 -46.33 -28.15
CA ILE A 35 -3.02 -47.34 -27.21
C ILE A 35 -3.60 -48.49 -28.05
N SER A 36 -2.97 -49.66 -27.98
CA SER A 36 -3.37 -50.86 -28.73
C SER A 36 -4.65 -51.49 -28.18
N GLU A 37 -4.80 -51.50 -26.85
CA GLU A 37 -5.98 -51.96 -26.16
C GLU A 37 -6.98 -50.80 -26.06
N LYS A 38 -8.20 -50.98 -26.58
CA LYS A 38 -9.26 -49.93 -26.58
C LYS A 38 -9.88 -49.68 -25.18
N SER A 39 -9.08 -49.80 -24.13
CA SER A 39 -9.44 -49.57 -22.73
C SER A 39 -8.76 -48.29 -22.23
N LYS A 40 -9.42 -47.54 -21.35
CA LYS A 40 -8.89 -46.28 -20.79
C LYS A 40 -7.75 -46.50 -19.81
N ASP A 41 -7.72 -47.67 -19.16
CA ASP A 41 -6.77 -47.99 -18.08
C ASP A 41 -5.57 -48.82 -18.56
N SER A 42 -5.44 -49.05 -19.87
CA SER A 42 -4.33 -49.82 -20.43
C SER A 42 -3.07 -48.96 -20.59
N GLU A 43 -1.90 -49.53 -20.28
CA GLU A 43 -0.62 -48.88 -20.54
C GLU A 43 -0.39 -48.82 -22.06
N GLY A 44 -0.38 -47.59 -22.61
CA GLY A 44 -0.13 -47.34 -24.02
C GLY A 44 1.30 -47.67 -24.45
N GLY A 45 1.57 -47.65 -25.75
CA GLY A 45 2.92 -47.86 -26.30
C GLY A 45 3.91 -46.73 -25.96
N PRO A 46 5.16 -46.74 -26.45
CA PRO A 46 6.13 -45.69 -26.16
C PRO A 46 5.70 -44.32 -26.72
N TRP A 47 5.94 -43.25 -25.96
CA TRP A 47 5.66 -41.88 -26.39
C TRP A 47 6.50 -41.49 -27.60
N LYS A 48 5.86 -40.96 -28.64
CA LYS A 48 6.50 -40.39 -29.83
C LYS A 48 6.49 -38.87 -29.72
N PHE A 49 7.67 -38.27 -29.70
CA PHE A 49 7.81 -36.82 -29.79
C PHE A 49 7.34 -36.33 -31.15
N CYS A 50 6.41 -35.37 -31.17
CA CYS A 50 5.84 -34.83 -32.40
C CYS A 50 6.45 -33.47 -32.80
N GLY A 51 6.72 -32.60 -31.83
CA GLY A 51 7.24 -31.27 -32.09
C GLY A 51 7.15 -30.33 -30.89
N LEU A 52 7.61 -29.09 -31.11
CA LEU A 52 7.54 -27.99 -30.14
C LEU A 52 6.66 -26.89 -30.74
N LEU A 53 5.73 -26.38 -29.93
CA LEU A 53 4.90 -25.24 -30.29
C LEU A 53 5.35 -24.03 -29.46
N PRO A 54 5.94 -23.00 -30.09
CA PRO A 54 6.24 -21.76 -29.40
C PRO A 54 4.95 -21.01 -29.07
N LEU A 55 4.76 -20.67 -27.80
CA LEU A 55 3.68 -19.82 -27.33
C LEU A 55 4.28 -18.50 -26.84
N PHE A 56 3.60 -17.42 -27.17
CA PHE A 56 4.00 -16.08 -26.78
C PHE A 56 2.89 -15.46 -25.96
N ASP A 57 3.19 -15.06 -24.73
CA ASP A 57 2.27 -14.32 -23.87
C ASP A 57 2.58 -12.81 -23.98
N PRO A 58 1.78 -12.04 -24.73
CA PRO A 58 2.02 -10.62 -24.90
C PRO A 58 1.74 -9.87 -23.58
N PRO A 59 2.63 -8.93 -23.17
CA PRO A 59 2.33 -8.06 -22.05
C PRO A 59 1.08 -7.23 -22.33
N ARG A 60 0.28 -6.94 -21.30
CA ARG A 60 -0.90 -6.08 -21.45
C ARG A 60 -0.46 -4.66 -21.83
N HIS A 61 -1.28 -4.00 -22.65
CA HIS A 61 -0.99 -2.67 -23.20
C HIS A 61 -0.76 -1.59 -22.12
N ASP A 62 -1.40 -1.73 -20.96
CA ASP A 62 -1.32 -0.80 -19.84
C ASP A 62 -0.13 -1.07 -18.91
N SER A 63 0.49 -2.25 -18.99
CA SER A 63 1.41 -2.74 -17.95
C SER A 63 2.70 -1.94 -17.87
N ALA A 64 3.30 -1.56 -19.01
CA ALA A 64 4.54 -0.78 -19.03
C ALA A 64 4.36 0.64 -18.43
N GLU A 65 3.26 1.32 -18.79
CA GLU A 65 2.93 2.64 -18.23
C GLU A 65 2.62 2.53 -16.74
N THR A 66 1.91 1.47 -16.35
CA THR A 66 1.54 1.16 -14.97
C THR A 66 2.79 0.95 -14.11
N ILE A 67 3.73 0.10 -14.53
CA ILE A 67 5.00 -0.11 -13.82
C ILE A 67 5.75 1.22 -13.61
N SER A 68 5.82 2.04 -14.67
CA SER A 68 6.47 3.36 -14.60
C SER A 68 5.80 4.28 -13.57
N LYS A 69 4.46 4.28 -13.49
CA LYS A 69 3.69 5.05 -12.49
C LYS A 69 3.94 4.53 -11.07
N VAL A 70 4.01 3.22 -10.86
CA VAL A 70 4.26 2.61 -9.54
C VAL A 70 5.64 2.98 -9.01
N LEU A 71 6.65 2.94 -9.89
CA LEU A 71 8.02 3.37 -9.55
C LEU A 71 8.07 4.84 -9.14
N ASN A 72 7.35 5.73 -9.86
CA ASN A 72 7.24 7.15 -9.48
C ASN A 72 6.53 7.38 -8.14
N LEU A 73 5.73 6.43 -7.68
CA LEU A 73 5.08 6.45 -6.35
C LEU A 73 5.96 5.83 -5.26
N GLY A 74 7.21 5.49 -5.56
CA GLY A 74 8.16 4.91 -4.60
C GLY A 74 7.84 3.46 -4.22
N VAL A 75 7.11 2.73 -5.08
CA VAL A 75 6.86 1.30 -4.89
C VAL A 75 7.70 0.54 -5.91
N ASN A 76 8.56 -0.36 -5.45
CA ASN A 76 9.37 -1.21 -6.32
C ASN A 76 8.54 -2.42 -6.78
N VAL A 77 8.54 -2.69 -8.09
CA VAL A 77 7.83 -3.84 -8.68
C VAL A 77 8.87 -4.91 -9.02
N LYS A 78 8.69 -6.12 -8.47
CA LYS A 78 9.55 -7.27 -8.74
C LYS A 78 8.79 -8.34 -9.52
N MET A 79 9.32 -8.76 -10.66
CA MET A 79 8.73 -9.84 -11.46
C MET A 79 8.96 -11.20 -10.79
N ILE A 80 7.94 -12.04 -10.71
CA ILE A 80 8.05 -13.43 -10.24
C ILE A 80 7.42 -14.31 -11.31
N THR A 81 8.24 -15.13 -11.99
CA THR A 81 7.76 -16.03 -13.06
C THR A 81 8.32 -17.45 -12.93
N CYS A 82 7.54 -18.42 -13.41
CA CYS A 82 7.97 -19.80 -13.60
C CYS A 82 8.76 -19.99 -14.91
N ASP A 83 8.76 -19.00 -15.81
CA ASP A 83 9.53 -19.05 -17.04
C ASP A 83 11.05 -19.01 -16.78
N GLN A 84 11.81 -19.49 -17.74
CA GLN A 84 13.27 -19.44 -17.70
C GLN A 84 13.78 -18.00 -17.76
N LEU A 85 14.96 -17.76 -17.20
CA LEU A 85 15.58 -16.43 -17.08
C LEU A 85 15.65 -15.65 -18.40
N ALA A 86 15.89 -16.33 -19.53
CA ALA A 86 15.95 -15.68 -20.84
C ALA A 86 14.60 -15.04 -21.24
N ILE A 87 13.49 -15.78 -21.04
CA ILE A 87 12.13 -15.30 -21.33
C ILE A 87 11.76 -14.18 -20.36
N ALA A 88 12.06 -14.35 -19.07
CA ALA A 88 11.81 -13.33 -18.05
C ALA A 88 12.52 -12.00 -18.40
N LYS A 89 13.79 -12.05 -18.83
CA LYS A 89 14.56 -10.87 -19.26
C LYS A 89 13.97 -10.21 -20.49
N GLU A 90 13.54 -10.98 -21.49
CA GLU A 90 12.91 -10.40 -22.69
C GLU A 90 11.56 -9.76 -22.37
N THR A 91 10.72 -10.40 -21.55
CA THR A 91 9.45 -9.83 -21.08
C THR A 91 9.69 -8.58 -20.23
N GLY A 92 10.67 -8.62 -19.32
CA GLY A 92 11.09 -7.48 -18.52
C GLY A 92 11.58 -6.29 -19.34
N ARG A 93 12.35 -6.55 -20.40
CA ARG A 93 12.80 -5.55 -21.38
C ARG A 93 11.63 -4.85 -22.05
N ARG A 94 10.61 -5.60 -22.47
CA ARG A 94 9.40 -5.05 -23.12
C ARG A 94 8.53 -4.26 -22.15
N LEU A 95 8.50 -4.65 -20.88
CA LEU A 95 7.75 -3.98 -19.82
C LEU A 95 8.48 -2.75 -19.25
N GLY A 96 9.76 -2.54 -19.58
CA GLY A 96 10.56 -1.42 -19.07
C GLY A 96 11.09 -1.63 -17.65
N MET A 97 11.15 -2.87 -17.15
CA MET A 97 11.67 -3.20 -15.81
C MET A 97 13.20 -3.34 -15.75
N GLY A 98 13.89 -3.25 -16.91
CA GLY A 98 15.31 -3.53 -17.02
C GLY A 98 15.60 -5.03 -17.22
N THR A 99 16.87 -5.35 -17.50
CA THR A 99 17.33 -6.72 -17.81
C THR A 99 18.54 -7.16 -16.99
N THR A 100 19.17 -6.24 -16.27
CA THR A 100 20.46 -6.45 -15.60
C THR A 100 20.32 -7.15 -14.25
N ASN A 101 19.27 -6.85 -13.47
CA ASN A 101 19.12 -7.41 -12.12
C ASN A 101 18.02 -8.48 -12.04
N MET A 102 17.92 -9.33 -13.05
CA MET A 102 17.05 -10.53 -13.00
C MET A 102 17.88 -11.77 -12.71
N TYR A 103 17.44 -12.55 -11.73
CA TYR A 103 18.17 -13.71 -11.22
C TYR A 103 17.29 -14.97 -11.25
N PRO A 104 17.86 -16.16 -11.47
CA PRO A 104 17.12 -17.40 -11.31
C PRO A 104 16.88 -17.68 -9.82
N SER A 105 15.79 -18.35 -9.52
CA SER A 105 15.43 -18.68 -8.13
C SER A 105 16.45 -19.62 -7.46
N SER A 106 17.18 -20.43 -8.23
CA SER A 106 18.27 -21.29 -7.75
C SER A 106 19.44 -20.49 -7.14
N SER A 107 19.67 -19.26 -7.58
CA SER A 107 20.64 -18.35 -6.96
C SER A 107 20.23 -17.92 -5.55
N LEU A 108 18.94 -18.02 -5.19
CA LEU A 108 18.43 -17.68 -3.85
C LEU A 108 18.61 -18.80 -2.82
N LEU A 109 18.80 -20.04 -3.27
CA LEU A 109 19.01 -21.22 -2.44
C LEU A 109 20.49 -21.53 -2.21
N GLY A 110 21.41 -20.75 -2.77
CA GLY A 110 22.85 -20.96 -2.64
C GLY A 110 23.37 -22.25 -3.31
N GLN A 111 22.57 -22.91 -4.15
CA GLN A 111 22.92 -24.18 -4.78
C GLN A 111 23.90 -24.02 -5.94
N ASN A 112 23.94 -22.85 -6.60
CA ASN A 112 24.96 -22.53 -7.60
C ASN A 112 25.78 -21.33 -7.13
N LYS A 113 26.95 -21.61 -6.53
CA LYS A 113 28.02 -20.62 -6.34
C LYS A 113 28.65 -20.33 -7.70
N GLU A 114 27.96 -19.57 -8.55
CA GLU A 114 28.65 -18.86 -9.62
C GLU A 114 29.55 -17.82 -8.94
N GLU A 115 30.86 -17.93 -9.15
CA GLU A 115 31.93 -17.25 -8.41
C GLU A 115 31.80 -15.70 -8.37
N ALA A 116 30.99 -15.11 -9.24
CA ALA A 116 30.72 -13.67 -9.29
C ALA A 116 29.64 -13.19 -8.29
N ILE A 117 28.70 -14.06 -7.88
CA ILE A 117 27.57 -13.70 -6.98
C ILE A 117 27.94 -13.93 -5.51
N ALA A 118 29.03 -14.64 -5.23
CA ALA A 118 29.46 -15.05 -3.90
C ALA A 118 29.86 -13.91 -2.93
N SER A 119 29.94 -12.66 -3.38
CA SER A 119 30.37 -11.53 -2.55
C SER A 119 29.23 -10.70 -1.93
N VAL A 120 28.00 -10.84 -2.44
CA VAL A 120 26.83 -10.07 -1.95
C VAL A 120 25.94 -10.98 -1.10
N PRO A 121 25.53 -10.57 0.11
CA PRO A 121 24.54 -11.30 0.90
C PRO A 121 23.27 -11.55 0.08
N ILE A 122 22.70 -12.75 0.19
CA ILE A 122 21.48 -13.14 -0.56
C ILE A 122 20.34 -12.15 -0.31
N ASP A 123 20.23 -11.61 0.91
CA ASP A 123 19.19 -10.64 1.28
C ASP A 123 19.33 -9.32 0.52
N GLU A 124 20.56 -8.82 0.35
CA GLU A 124 20.85 -7.61 -0.43
C GLU A 124 20.62 -7.84 -1.92
N LEU A 125 20.91 -9.06 -2.41
CA LEU A 125 20.61 -9.44 -3.79
C LEU A 125 19.10 -9.46 -4.04
N ILE A 126 18.31 -10.01 -3.11
CA ILE A 126 16.84 -10.03 -3.22
C ILE A 126 16.27 -8.61 -3.23
N GLU A 127 16.81 -7.74 -2.40
CA GLU A 127 16.38 -6.34 -2.31
C GLU A 127 16.69 -5.56 -3.60
N ARG A 128 17.86 -5.80 -4.21
CA ARG A 128 18.27 -5.13 -5.46
C ARG A 128 17.71 -5.77 -6.73
N ALA A 129 17.21 -7.00 -6.67
CA ALA A 129 16.70 -7.72 -7.84
C ALA A 129 15.41 -7.09 -8.40
N ASP A 130 15.33 -6.96 -9.72
CA ASP A 130 14.13 -6.51 -10.44
C ASP A 130 13.17 -7.68 -10.75
N GLY A 131 13.65 -8.92 -10.65
CA GLY A 131 12.79 -10.10 -10.79
C GLY A 131 13.50 -11.44 -10.61
N PHE A 132 12.67 -12.46 -10.40
CA PHE A 132 13.07 -13.84 -10.20
C PHE A 132 12.40 -14.75 -11.24
N ALA A 133 13.22 -15.60 -11.86
CA ALA A 133 12.81 -16.55 -12.89
C ALA A 133 12.90 -18.00 -12.39
N ALA A 134 12.20 -18.92 -13.06
CA ALA A 134 12.09 -20.33 -12.70
C ALA A 134 11.72 -20.52 -11.22
N VAL A 135 10.72 -19.78 -10.73
CA VAL A 135 10.36 -19.74 -9.30
C VAL A 135 9.38 -20.85 -8.96
N PHE A 136 9.73 -21.68 -7.97
CA PHE A 136 8.84 -22.69 -7.38
C PHE A 136 8.00 -22.10 -6.25
N PRO A 137 6.88 -22.72 -5.86
CA PRO A 137 6.01 -22.23 -4.78
C PRO A 137 6.75 -21.95 -3.47
N GLU A 138 7.71 -22.80 -3.10
CA GLU A 138 8.53 -22.66 -1.89
C GLU A 138 9.41 -21.40 -1.96
N HIS A 139 9.88 -21.05 -3.15
CA HIS A 139 10.72 -19.88 -3.38
C HIS A 139 9.91 -18.60 -3.28
N LYS A 140 8.65 -18.58 -3.72
CA LYS A 140 7.75 -17.41 -3.55
C LYS A 140 7.61 -17.04 -2.07
N TYR A 141 7.39 -18.04 -1.21
CA TYR A 141 7.30 -17.84 0.22
C TYR A 141 8.60 -17.27 0.82
N GLU A 142 9.75 -17.85 0.46
CA GLU A 142 11.04 -17.42 1.00
C GLU A 142 11.45 -16.01 0.54
N ILE A 143 11.14 -15.63 -0.71
CA ILE A 143 11.37 -14.27 -1.22
C ILE A 143 10.58 -13.25 -0.39
N VAL A 144 9.28 -13.50 -0.18
CA VAL A 144 8.42 -12.60 0.61
C VAL A 144 8.93 -12.50 2.04
N LYS A 145 9.28 -13.64 2.66
CA LYS A 145 9.81 -13.68 4.03
C LYS A 145 11.10 -12.86 4.19
N ARG A 146 12.06 -12.99 3.26
CA ARG A 146 13.32 -12.22 3.33
C ARG A 146 13.12 -10.74 3.08
N LEU A 147 12.23 -10.37 2.15
CA LEU A 147 11.87 -8.97 1.94
C LEU A 147 11.28 -8.34 3.21
N GLN A 148 10.43 -9.07 3.93
CA GLN A 148 9.88 -8.65 5.22
C GLN A 148 10.94 -8.53 6.32
N GLU A 149 11.88 -9.47 6.39
CA GLU A 149 13.00 -9.44 7.34
C GLU A 149 13.89 -8.20 7.12
N ASN A 150 14.03 -7.75 5.87
CA ASN A 150 14.68 -6.49 5.50
C ASN A 150 13.82 -5.23 5.75
N LYS A 151 12.70 -5.35 6.47
CA LYS A 151 11.76 -4.25 6.82
C LYS A 151 11.02 -3.64 5.62
N ASN A 152 10.96 -4.34 4.49
CA ASN A 152 10.10 -3.94 3.39
C ASN A 152 8.65 -4.38 3.66
N ILE A 153 7.69 -3.51 3.36
CA ILE A 153 6.27 -3.90 3.32
C ILE A 153 6.03 -4.58 1.98
N CYS A 154 5.72 -5.88 2.01
CA CYS A 154 5.63 -6.69 0.81
C CYS A 154 4.16 -6.92 0.41
N GLY A 155 3.81 -6.48 -0.80
CA GLY A 155 2.57 -6.87 -1.47
C GLY A 155 2.86 -8.01 -2.45
N MET A 156 2.12 -9.12 -2.34
CA MET A 156 2.30 -10.29 -3.21
C MET A 156 1.01 -10.56 -4.00
N THR A 157 1.14 -10.77 -5.31
CA THR A 157 0.02 -11.18 -6.17
C THR A 157 0.05 -12.67 -6.45
N GLY A 158 -1.11 -13.33 -6.48
CA GLY A 158 -1.21 -14.75 -6.80
C GLY A 158 -2.59 -15.15 -7.33
N ASP A 159 -2.64 -16.29 -8.00
CA ASP A 159 -3.83 -16.83 -8.67
C ASP A 159 -4.14 -18.29 -8.25
N GLY A 160 -3.09 -19.09 -8.06
CA GLY A 160 -3.19 -20.52 -7.77
C GLY A 160 -3.18 -20.90 -6.29
N VAL A 161 -3.56 -22.15 -6.03
CA VAL A 161 -3.49 -22.78 -4.69
C VAL A 161 -2.07 -22.79 -4.12
N ASN A 162 -1.08 -22.85 -5.00
CA ASN A 162 0.34 -22.86 -4.66
C ASN A 162 0.83 -21.52 -4.11
N ASP A 163 0.11 -20.42 -4.40
CA ASP A 163 0.48 -19.08 -3.97
C ASP A 163 -0.11 -18.74 -2.60
N ALA A 164 -1.06 -19.53 -2.10
CA ALA A 164 -1.73 -19.29 -0.83
C ALA A 164 -0.76 -19.13 0.37
N PRO A 165 0.32 -19.93 0.53
CA PRO A 165 1.28 -19.72 1.60
C PRO A 165 2.04 -18.39 1.49
N ALA A 166 2.40 -17.98 0.27
CA ALA A 166 3.12 -16.73 0.01
C ALA A 166 2.19 -15.51 0.19
N LEU A 167 0.95 -15.60 -0.29
CA LEU A 167 -0.10 -14.58 -0.10
C LEU A 167 -0.36 -14.32 1.38
N LYS A 168 -0.51 -15.38 2.18
CA LYS A 168 -0.73 -15.27 3.62
C LYS A 168 0.49 -14.75 4.39
N LYS A 169 1.69 -14.97 3.85
CA LYS A 169 2.93 -14.50 4.47
C LYS A 169 3.18 -13.02 4.20
N ALA A 170 2.80 -12.53 3.03
CA ALA A 170 2.93 -11.12 2.65
C ALA A 170 2.17 -10.20 3.62
N ASP A 171 2.62 -8.94 3.71
CA ASP A 171 1.89 -7.93 4.50
C ASP A 171 0.55 -7.59 3.86
N ILE A 172 0.49 -7.73 2.52
CA ILE A 172 -0.70 -7.54 1.71
C ILE A 172 -0.73 -8.64 0.65
N GLY A 173 -1.54 -9.68 0.88
CA GLY A 173 -1.85 -10.69 -0.13
C GLY A 173 -2.91 -10.19 -1.10
N ILE A 174 -2.64 -10.26 -2.40
CA ILE A 174 -3.53 -9.78 -3.48
C ILE A 174 -3.91 -10.96 -4.39
N ALA A 175 -5.17 -11.36 -4.36
CA ALA A 175 -5.70 -12.32 -5.31
C ALA A 175 -6.19 -11.62 -6.59
N VAL A 176 -5.79 -12.16 -7.75
CA VAL A 176 -6.28 -11.65 -9.06
C VAL A 176 -7.75 -12.03 -9.31
N ALA A 177 -8.40 -11.38 -10.27
CA ALA A 177 -9.82 -11.60 -10.57
C ALA A 177 -10.18 -13.06 -10.86
N ASP A 178 -9.32 -13.75 -11.61
CA ASP A 178 -9.52 -15.16 -11.99
C ASP A 178 -8.82 -16.14 -11.03
N ALA A 179 -8.47 -15.69 -9.82
CA ALA A 179 -7.82 -16.52 -8.82
C ALA A 179 -8.75 -17.63 -8.29
N THR A 180 -8.14 -18.75 -7.91
CA THR A 180 -8.80 -19.86 -7.22
C THR A 180 -9.40 -19.41 -5.88
N ASP A 181 -10.48 -20.05 -5.44
CA ASP A 181 -11.12 -19.72 -4.15
C ASP A 181 -10.18 -19.92 -2.95
N ALA A 182 -9.20 -20.84 -3.08
CA ALA A 182 -8.15 -21.01 -2.10
C ALA A 182 -7.22 -19.78 -2.02
N ALA A 183 -6.80 -19.23 -3.17
CA ALA A 183 -5.99 -18.01 -3.21
C ALA A 183 -6.77 -16.80 -2.68
N ARG A 184 -8.05 -16.65 -3.06
CA ARG A 184 -8.94 -15.59 -2.55
C ARG A 184 -9.12 -15.65 -1.04
N SER A 185 -9.22 -16.85 -0.47
CA SER A 185 -9.35 -17.05 0.98
C SER A 185 -8.06 -16.76 1.74
N ALA A 186 -6.91 -16.83 1.06
CA ALA A 186 -5.59 -16.57 1.65
C ALA A 186 -5.14 -15.10 1.51
N SER A 187 -5.77 -14.33 0.62
CA SER A 187 -5.45 -12.92 0.34
C SER A 187 -6.23 -11.94 1.21
N ASP A 188 -5.65 -10.77 1.49
CA ASP A 188 -6.29 -9.66 2.18
C ASP A 188 -7.17 -8.81 1.24
N ILE A 189 -6.78 -8.75 -0.05
CA ILE A 189 -7.49 -8.00 -1.09
C ILE A 189 -7.73 -8.92 -2.29
N VAL A 190 -8.96 -8.91 -2.80
CA VAL A 190 -9.35 -9.61 -4.02
C VAL A 190 -9.66 -8.57 -5.10
N LEU A 191 -8.95 -8.64 -6.22
CA LEU A 191 -9.22 -7.77 -7.37
C LEU A 191 -10.44 -8.31 -8.12
N THR A 192 -11.39 -7.45 -8.47
CA THR A 192 -12.54 -7.82 -9.31
C THR A 192 -12.28 -7.62 -10.79
N GLU A 193 -11.21 -6.90 -11.13
CA GLU A 193 -10.79 -6.59 -12.49
C GLU A 193 -9.33 -7.06 -12.68
N PRO A 194 -8.98 -7.63 -13.84
CA PRO A 194 -7.62 -8.07 -14.11
C PRO A 194 -6.72 -6.88 -14.47
N GLY A 195 -5.47 -6.91 -14.02
CA GLY A 195 -4.44 -5.96 -14.43
C GLY A 195 -3.74 -5.26 -13.26
N LEU A 196 -2.50 -4.85 -13.51
CA LEU A 196 -1.67 -4.16 -12.52
C LEU A 196 -2.17 -2.73 -12.25
N SER A 197 -2.90 -2.13 -13.19
CA SER A 197 -3.50 -0.79 -13.07
C SER A 197 -4.51 -0.66 -11.92
N VAL A 198 -5.25 -1.73 -11.62
CA VAL A 198 -6.18 -1.79 -10.49
C VAL A 198 -5.43 -1.71 -9.16
N ILE A 199 -4.27 -2.36 -9.06
CA ILE A 199 -3.41 -2.33 -7.86
C ILE A 199 -2.92 -0.90 -7.61
N ILE A 200 -2.52 -0.16 -8.64
CA ILE A 200 -2.14 1.27 -8.48
C ILE A 200 -3.30 2.08 -7.90
N SER A 201 -4.49 1.90 -8.49
CA SER A 201 -5.68 2.65 -8.08
C SER A 201 -6.03 2.35 -6.61
N ALA A 202 -5.88 1.10 -6.18
CA ALA A 202 -6.01 0.69 -4.79
C ALA A 202 -4.96 1.34 -3.89
N VAL A 203 -3.67 1.35 -4.29
CA VAL A 203 -2.59 2.00 -3.54
C VAL A 203 -2.82 3.51 -3.37
N LEU A 204 -3.18 4.21 -4.45
CA LEU A 204 -3.47 5.66 -4.40
C LEU A 204 -4.67 5.97 -3.50
N THR A 205 -5.73 5.18 -3.60
CA THR A 205 -6.92 5.33 -2.75
C THR A 205 -6.59 5.04 -1.30
N SER A 206 -5.83 3.99 -1.03
CA SER A 206 -5.35 3.65 0.32
C SER A 206 -4.53 4.79 0.92
N ARG A 207 -3.60 5.38 0.16
CA ARG A 207 -2.81 6.54 0.62
C ARG A 207 -3.68 7.77 0.91
N ALA A 208 -4.73 8.01 0.13
CA ALA A 208 -5.66 9.10 0.41
C ALA A 208 -6.45 8.87 1.71
N ILE A 209 -6.92 7.64 1.95
CA ILE A 209 -7.59 7.26 3.20
C ILE A 209 -6.62 7.38 4.38
N PHE A 210 -5.38 6.90 4.20
CA PHE A 210 -4.34 6.98 5.21
C PHE A 210 -4.03 8.43 5.61
N GLN A 211 -3.95 9.34 4.63
CA GLN A 211 -3.74 10.76 4.91
C GLN A 211 -4.88 11.37 5.73
N ARG A 212 -6.14 10.96 5.48
CA ARG A 212 -7.29 11.39 6.31
C ARG A 212 -7.15 10.90 7.75
N MET A 213 -6.73 9.65 7.93
CA MET A 213 -6.48 9.08 9.26
C MET A 213 -5.36 9.82 9.99
N LYS A 214 -4.23 10.10 9.32
CA LYS A 214 -3.11 10.89 9.88
C LYS A 214 -3.59 12.27 10.34
N ASN A 215 -4.32 13.00 9.49
CA ASN A 215 -4.85 14.31 9.82
C ASN A 215 -5.83 14.27 11.01
N TYR A 216 -6.69 13.25 11.06
CA TYR A 216 -7.59 13.02 12.20
C TYR A 216 -6.81 12.76 13.49
N THR A 217 -5.78 11.91 13.47
CA THR A 217 -4.96 11.63 14.66
C THR A 217 -4.24 12.88 15.15
N ILE A 218 -3.66 13.69 14.25
CA ILE A 218 -3.03 14.97 14.60
C ILE A 218 -4.04 15.89 15.30
N TYR A 219 -5.26 15.99 14.75
CA TYR A 219 -6.33 16.79 15.34
C TYR A 219 -6.74 16.28 16.73
N ALA A 220 -6.97 14.97 16.88
CA ALA A 220 -7.38 14.35 18.13
C ALA A 220 -6.32 14.50 19.24
N VAL A 221 -5.04 14.37 18.89
CA VAL A 221 -3.93 14.59 19.82
C VAL A 221 -3.85 16.06 20.23
N SER A 222 -3.93 16.99 19.27
CA SER A 222 -3.89 18.44 19.52
C SER A 222 -5.01 18.88 20.46
N ILE A 223 -6.26 18.51 20.20
CA ILE A 223 -7.40 18.92 21.05
C ILE A 223 -7.30 18.33 22.47
N THR A 224 -6.82 17.09 22.60
CA THR A 224 -6.62 16.46 23.91
C THR A 224 -5.60 17.22 24.74
N ILE A 225 -4.46 17.57 24.14
CA ILE A 225 -3.42 18.35 24.82
C ILE A 225 -3.95 19.74 25.21
N ARG A 226 -4.68 20.43 24.30
CA ARG A 226 -5.26 21.76 24.55
C ARG A 226 -6.25 21.74 25.72
N ILE A 227 -7.16 20.77 25.76
CA ILE A 227 -8.17 20.67 26.82
C ILE A 227 -7.50 20.37 28.17
N VAL A 228 -6.59 19.40 28.21
CA VAL A 228 -5.90 19.00 29.46
C VAL A 228 -5.02 20.12 30.00
N LEU A 229 -4.15 20.70 29.17
CA LEU A 229 -3.28 21.79 29.60
C LEU A 229 -4.05 23.07 29.90
N GLY A 230 -5.07 23.40 29.10
CA GLY A 230 -5.90 24.59 29.30
C GLY A 230 -6.60 24.58 30.66
N PHE A 231 -7.29 23.49 31.00
CA PHE A 231 -7.96 23.37 32.30
C PHE A 231 -6.97 23.23 33.46
N LEU A 232 -5.84 22.54 33.27
CA LEU A 232 -4.79 22.48 34.27
C LEU A 232 -4.23 23.87 34.61
N LEU A 233 -3.92 24.70 33.61
CA LEU A 233 -3.40 26.05 33.83
C LEU A 233 -4.43 26.97 34.47
N LEU A 234 -5.70 26.88 34.08
CA LEU A 234 -6.80 27.64 34.72
C LEU A 234 -6.93 27.31 36.21
N ALA A 235 -6.84 26.01 36.56
CA ALA A 235 -6.87 25.57 37.95
C ALA A 235 -5.64 26.02 38.74
N LEU A 236 -4.44 25.97 38.15
CA LEU A 236 -3.20 26.33 38.86
C LEU A 236 -3.00 27.84 39.02
N ILE A 237 -3.25 28.63 37.98
CA ILE A 237 -2.97 30.08 37.98
C ILE A 237 -4.14 30.85 38.61
N TRP A 238 -5.37 30.54 38.20
CA TRP A 238 -6.56 31.29 38.60
C TRP A 238 -7.44 30.57 39.64
N LYS A 239 -7.09 29.34 40.04
CA LYS A 239 -7.88 28.51 40.98
C LYS A 239 -9.35 28.42 40.58
N TYR A 240 -9.59 28.34 39.28
CA TYR A 240 -10.93 28.29 38.70
C TYR A 240 -11.29 26.86 38.31
N ASP A 241 -12.38 26.34 38.89
CA ASP A 241 -12.91 25.01 38.56
C ASP A 241 -13.92 25.12 37.42
N PHE A 242 -13.57 24.55 36.26
CA PHE A 242 -14.46 24.56 35.09
C PHE A 242 -15.57 23.51 35.22
N SER A 243 -16.81 23.87 34.86
CA SER A 243 -17.97 22.98 34.99
C SER A 243 -17.86 21.76 34.07
N PRO A 244 -17.95 20.52 34.59
CA PRO A 244 -17.91 19.31 33.77
C PRO A 244 -19.02 19.23 32.71
N LEU A 245 -20.19 19.84 32.97
CA LEU A 245 -21.31 19.86 32.02
C LEU A 245 -20.94 20.63 30.73
N MET A 246 -20.19 21.72 30.86
CA MET A 246 -19.74 22.49 29.69
C MET A 246 -18.69 21.73 28.87
N VAL A 247 -17.80 20.98 29.53
CA VAL A 247 -16.84 20.09 28.84
C VAL A 247 -17.57 19.00 28.06
N LEU A 248 -18.62 18.42 28.64
CA LEU A 248 -19.44 17.43 27.96
C LEU A 248 -20.11 18.01 26.71
N ILE A 249 -20.66 19.23 26.78
CA ILE A 249 -21.25 19.89 25.62
C ILE A 249 -20.21 20.12 24.52
N ILE A 250 -19.01 20.57 24.87
CA ILE A 250 -17.90 20.75 23.91
C ILE A 250 -17.53 19.42 23.25
N ALA A 251 -17.44 18.33 24.02
CA ALA A 251 -17.13 17.00 23.49
C ALA A 251 -18.17 16.53 22.48
N VAL A 252 -19.47 16.63 22.81
CA VAL A 252 -20.57 16.23 21.92
C VAL A 252 -20.58 17.05 20.63
N LEU A 253 -20.35 18.36 20.71
CA LEU A 253 -20.28 19.22 19.53
C LEU A 253 -19.07 18.88 18.65
N ASN A 254 -17.91 18.65 19.27
CA ASN A 254 -16.69 18.26 18.57
C ASN A 254 -16.87 16.95 17.79
N ASP A 255 -17.46 15.93 18.41
CA ASP A 255 -17.72 14.63 17.77
C ASP A 255 -18.62 14.76 16.53
N GLY A 256 -19.64 15.61 16.59
CA GLY A 256 -20.49 15.91 15.44
C GLY A 256 -19.70 16.51 14.27
N THR A 257 -18.75 17.40 14.55
CA THR A 257 -17.92 18.04 13.51
C THR A 257 -16.85 17.11 12.93
N ILE A 258 -16.30 16.19 13.73
CA ILE A 258 -15.28 15.22 13.31
C ILE A 258 -15.77 14.33 12.16
N LEU A 259 -17.06 14.01 12.11
CA LEU A 259 -17.65 13.21 11.01
C LEU A 259 -17.41 13.82 9.63
N THR A 260 -17.17 15.12 9.54
CA THR A 260 -16.85 15.80 8.27
C THR A 260 -15.45 15.45 7.75
N ILE A 261 -14.50 15.11 8.64
CA ILE A 261 -13.11 14.76 8.30
C ILE A 261 -13.08 13.44 7.51
N ALA A 262 -13.99 12.51 7.80
CA ALA A 262 -14.07 11.23 7.08
C ALA A 262 -14.37 11.40 5.57
N LYS A 263 -15.08 12.47 5.20
CA LYS A 263 -15.44 12.78 3.80
C LYS A 263 -14.49 13.77 3.13
N ASP A 264 -13.37 14.09 3.76
CA ASP A 264 -12.48 15.14 3.29
C ASP A 264 -11.74 14.75 2.00
N ARG A 265 -11.43 15.73 1.14
CA ARG A 265 -10.73 15.49 -0.13
C ARG A 265 -9.24 15.78 0.03
N VAL A 266 -8.51 14.79 0.56
CA VAL A 266 -7.08 14.91 0.80
C VAL A 266 -6.29 14.35 -0.39
N LYS A 267 -5.19 15.03 -0.75
CA LYS A 267 -4.25 14.54 -1.77
C LYS A 267 -3.44 13.36 -1.21
N PRO A 268 -3.31 12.24 -1.94
CA PRO A 268 -2.51 11.11 -1.50
C PRO A 268 -1.03 11.48 -1.43
N SER A 269 -0.31 10.95 -0.44
CA SER A 269 1.14 11.10 -0.35
C SER A 269 1.84 10.42 -1.55
N PRO A 270 2.84 11.06 -2.17
CA PRO A 270 3.61 10.47 -3.26
C PRO A 270 4.50 9.32 -2.80
N LEU A 271 4.88 9.27 -1.51
CA LEU A 271 5.73 8.24 -0.93
C LEU A 271 5.01 7.49 0.20
N PRO A 272 5.38 6.23 0.47
CA PRO A 272 4.89 5.53 1.64
C PRO A 272 5.39 6.22 2.92
N ASP A 273 4.47 6.63 3.79
CA ASP A 273 4.77 7.31 5.06
C ASP A 273 3.98 6.63 6.18
N TRP A 274 4.70 6.08 7.16
CA TRP A 274 4.15 5.64 8.43
C TRP A 274 5.15 5.97 9.53
N ASN A 275 5.09 7.21 10.03
CA ASN A 275 5.86 7.61 11.20
C ASN A 275 4.95 8.08 12.34
N LEU A 276 4.54 7.15 13.20
CA LEU A 276 3.72 7.46 14.38
C LEU A 276 4.36 8.55 15.26
N ARG A 277 5.70 8.54 15.43
CA ARG A 277 6.37 9.55 16.26
C ARG A 277 6.24 10.94 15.66
N GLU A 278 6.37 11.07 14.35
CA GLU A 278 6.17 12.33 13.65
C GLU A 278 4.74 12.84 13.81
N ILE A 279 3.74 11.94 13.73
CA ILE A 279 2.33 12.29 13.93
C ILE A 279 2.11 12.86 15.33
N PHE A 280 2.62 12.20 16.37
CA PHE A 280 2.50 12.67 17.75
C PHE A 280 3.25 13.99 17.96
N MET A 281 4.50 14.11 17.47
CA MET A 281 5.28 15.35 17.59
C MET A 281 4.60 16.52 16.87
N THR A 282 4.07 16.28 15.67
CA THR A 282 3.34 17.31 14.91
C THR A 282 2.06 17.70 15.63
N GLY A 283 1.31 16.74 16.19
CA GLY A 283 0.14 17.01 17.02
C GLY A 283 0.46 17.84 18.27
N SER A 284 1.57 17.53 18.95
CA SER A 284 2.05 18.30 20.12
C SER A 284 2.50 19.72 19.74
N LEU A 285 3.27 19.89 18.67
CA LEU A 285 3.75 21.20 18.20
C LEU A 285 2.62 22.08 17.64
N SER A 286 1.61 21.47 17.00
CA SER A 286 0.42 22.18 16.52
C SER A 286 -0.43 22.74 17.67
N CYS A 287 -0.23 22.28 18.90
CA CYS A 287 -0.82 22.89 20.08
C CYS A 287 -0.20 24.26 20.40
N GLU A 288 1.05 24.51 20.00
CA GLU A 288 1.86 25.66 20.38
C GLU A 288 1.73 26.82 19.38
N THR A 289 1.50 26.53 18.09
CA THR A 289 1.46 27.51 17.00
C THR A 289 0.13 28.23 16.81
N ASP A 290 -0.99 27.65 17.24
CA ASP A 290 -2.33 28.26 17.14
C ASP A 290 -2.58 29.40 18.15
N TRP A 291 -1.67 29.61 19.12
CA TRP A 291 -1.80 30.66 20.13
C TRP A 291 -1.27 32.04 19.71
N GLY A 292 -0.57 32.17 18.56
CA GLY A 292 0.25 33.36 18.29
C GLY A 292 0.25 33.96 16.88
N ASP A 293 -0.09 33.25 15.80
CA ASP A 293 -0.02 33.85 14.45
C ASP A 293 -0.90 33.12 13.43
N ASP A 294 -2.06 33.71 13.14
CA ASP A 294 -3.11 33.12 12.30
C ASP A 294 -2.83 33.16 10.79
N ARG A 295 -1.67 33.67 10.34
CA ARG A 295 -1.46 33.95 8.90
C ARG A 295 -0.24 33.33 8.23
N HIS A 296 0.77 32.86 8.95
CA HIS A 296 2.02 32.43 8.30
C HIS A 296 2.37 30.94 8.39
N LEU A 297 1.75 30.16 9.29
CA LEU A 297 2.10 28.72 9.47
C LEU A 297 0.97 27.73 9.12
N THR A 298 -0.25 28.20 8.89
CA THR A 298 -1.35 27.37 8.35
C THR A 298 -1.06 26.83 6.94
N SER A 299 -0.03 27.33 6.25
CA SER A 299 0.45 26.83 4.96
C SER A 299 1.38 25.62 5.04
N ALA A 300 2.04 25.39 6.18
CA ALA A 300 3.05 24.33 6.33
C ALA A 300 2.47 23.02 6.88
N VAL A 301 1.43 23.10 7.72
CA VAL A 301 0.89 21.95 8.46
C VAL A 301 -0.48 21.49 7.94
N TYR A 302 -1.25 22.39 7.29
CA TYR A 302 -2.60 22.08 6.82
C TYR A 302 -2.73 22.37 5.31
N PRO A 303 -3.23 21.41 4.50
CA PRO A 303 -3.51 21.66 3.09
C PRO A 303 -4.53 22.80 2.95
N SER A 304 -4.39 23.59 1.87
CA SER A 304 -5.13 24.84 1.64
C SER A 304 -6.66 24.75 1.76
N GLU A 305 -7.24 23.56 1.58
CA GLU A 305 -8.69 23.30 1.64
C GLU A 305 -9.22 23.09 3.06
N MET A 306 -8.36 22.75 4.02
CA MET A 306 -8.73 22.51 5.43
C MET A 306 -8.75 23.79 6.26
N ARG A 307 -8.07 24.85 5.80
CA ARG A 307 -7.92 26.15 6.49
C ARG A 307 -9.24 26.72 7.02
N PRO A 308 -10.29 26.95 6.20
CA PRO A 308 -11.51 27.59 6.69
C PRO A 308 -12.33 26.70 7.63
N LYS A 309 -12.19 25.36 7.55
CA LYS A 309 -12.96 24.41 8.37
C LYS A 309 -12.33 24.16 9.73
N LEU A 310 -11.00 24.10 9.81
CA LEU A 310 -10.28 24.01 11.09
C LEU A 310 -10.32 25.34 11.84
N LEU A 311 -10.16 26.48 11.16
CA LEU A 311 -10.29 27.81 11.78
C LEU A 311 -11.66 27.97 12.46
N ALA A 312 -12.74 27.48 11.87
CA ALA A 312 -14.07 27.51 12.49
C ALA A 312 -14.18 26.65 13.77
N ALA A 313 -13.47 25.52 13.83
CA ALA A 313 -13.43 24.63 15.00
C ALA A 313 -12.51 25.17 16.10
N THR A 314 -11.37 25.77 15.75
CA THR A 314 -10.39 26.33 16.72
C THR A 314 -10.82 27.69 17.27
N SER A 315 -11.52 28.52 16.47
CA SER A 315 -12.10 29.80 16.92
C SER A 315 -13.15 29.62 18.03
N SER A 316 -13.73 28.43 18.16
CA SER A 316 -14.73 28.11 19.20
C SER A 316 -14.12 27.87 20.58
N LEU A 317 -12.80 27.66 20.66
CA LEU A 317 -12.05 27.46 21.92
C LEU A 317 -11.27 28.71 22.37
N CYS A 318 -11.18 29.73 21.51
CA CYS A 318 -10.48 30.98 21.80
C CYS A 318 -11.47 32.09 22.21
N PHE A 319 -12.28 31.84 23.24
CA PHE A 319 -13.04 32.90 23.91
C PHE A 319 -13.03 32.69 25.41
N CYS A 320 -11.89 33.03 26.03
CA CYS A 320 -11.81 33.36 27.46
C CYS A 320 -10.49 34.08 27.77
N SER A 321 -10.23 35.21 27.11
CA SER A 321 -9.31 36.23 27.64
C SER A 321 -9.56 37.57 26.94
N ALA A 322 -10.54 38.31 27.43
CA ALA A 322 -10.57 39.76 27.28
C ALA A 322 -11.39 40.31 28.44
N GLY A 323 -10.68 40.83 29.44
CA GLY A 323 -11.27 41.60 30.53
C GLY A 323 -12.07 42.79 29.99
N SER A 324 -12.98 43.25 30.83
CA SER A 324 -13.77 44.47 30.67
C SER A 324 -12.95 45.64 30.11
N GLU A 325 -13.55 46.40 29.18
CA GLU A 325 -13.05 47.64 28.54
C GLU A 325 -12.41 47.48 27.15
N GLY A 326 -13.23 47.21 26.12
CA GLY A 326 -12.76 47.21 24.73
C GLY A 326 -13.80 46.99 23.64
N TRP A 327 -15.08 47.32 23.86
CA TRP A 327 -16.18 46.99 22.93
C TRP A 327 -16.68 48.15 22.06
N HIS A 328 -15.80 49.04 21.60
CA HIS A 328 -16.26 50.18 20.76
C HIS A 328 -15.62 50.34 19.38
N ARG A 329 -14.76 49.44 18.91
CA ARG A 329 -14.22 49.59 17.55
C ARG A 329 -13.68 48.30 16.92
N ALA A 330 -14.55 47.51 16.31
CA ALA A 330 -14.22 46.71 15.13
C ALA A 330 -15.50 46.29 14.41
N TYR A 331 -15.74 46.95 13.29
CA TYR A 331 -16.86 46.78 12.38
C TYR A 331 -16.54 45.61 11.41
N VAL A 332 -17.51 44.70 11.26
CA VAL A 332 -17.95 44.01 10.02
C VAL A 332 -16.97 43.09 9.28
N SER A 333 -17.28 41.78 9.31
CA SER A 333 -17.27 40.90 8.12
C SER A 333 -17.94 39.54 8.41
N THR A 334 -19.25 39.47 8.15
CA THR A 334 -20.02 38.30 7.65
C THR A 334 -19.62 36.87 8.08
N GLN A 335 -20.06 36.41 9.27
CA GLN A 335 -20.35 34.98 9.51
C GLN A 335 -21.20 34.67 10.77
N TRP A 336 -21.99 35.64 11.26
CA TRP A 336 -22.81 35.50 12.47
C TRP A 336 -24.27 35.09 12.16
N LEU A 337 -24.51 33.83 11.78
CA LEU A 337 -25.88 33.27 11.70
C LEU A 337 -26.21 32.26 12.82
N ALA A 338 -25.44 32.24 13.91
CA ALA A 338 -25.67 31.31 15.03
C ALA A 338 -25.86 31.99 16.40
N PHE A 339 -26.36 33.24 16.41
CA PHE A 339 -26.72 33.97 17.64
C PHE A 339 -28.24 34.05 17.81
N LEU A 340 -28.91 32.90 17.83
CA LEU A 340 -30.37 32.80 18.00
C LEU A 340 -30.79 32.06 19.29
N ILE A 341 -29.92 31.95 20.29
CA ILE A 341 -30.31 31.49 21.63
C ILE A 341 -29.56 32.29 22.70
N ALA A 342 -30.04 33.50 23.00
CA ALA A 342 -29.86 34.14 24.31
C ALA A 342 -30.82 35.33 24.45
N CYS A 343 -32.12 35.08 24.25
CA CYS A 343 -33.15 36.01 24.66
C CYS A 343 -33.57 35.68 26.10
N SER A 344 -33.48 36.70 26.97
CA SER A 344 -34.20 36.84 28.24
C SER A 344 -33.73 36.04 29.46
N VAL A 345 -32.83 36.64 30.26
CA VAL A 345 -33.08 36.83 31.71
C VAL A 345 -32.58 38.23 32.11
N ARG A 346 -33.52 39.11 32.44
CA ARG A 346 -33.28 40.48 32.91
C ARG A 346 -33.17 40.43 34.44
N SER A 347 -31.99 40.70 35.01
CA SER A 347 -31.85 41.00 36.44
C SER A 347 -32.27 42.45 36.68
N LYS A 348 -33.30 42.67 37.49
CA LYS A 348 -33.55 43.96 38.13
C LYS A 348 -32.94 43.89 39.53
N ALA A 349 -31.91 44.70 39.76
CA ALA A 349 -31.51 45.13 41.08
C ALA A 349 -32.52 46.17 41.60
N CYS A 350 -32.97 45.97 42.83
CA CYS A 350 -33.15 47.02 43.83
C CYS A 350 -32.87 46.41 45.20
#